data_AF-A0A3R7H3G7-F1
#
_entry.id   AF-A0A3R7H3G7-F1
#
_cell.length_a   1.000
_cell.length_b   1.000
_cell.length_c   1.000
_cell.angle_alpha   90.00
_cell.angle_beta   90.00
_cell.angle_gamma   90.00
#
_symmetry.space_group_name_H-M   'P 1'
#
loop_
_entity.id
_entity.type
_entity.pdbx_description
1 polymer ?
#
loop_
_entity_poly.entity_id
_entity_poly.type
_entity_poly.pdbx_seq_one_letter_code
_entity_poly.pdbx_strand_id
1 'polypeptide(L)'
;MSPLQIVVVIPHQFNLVYSAIGITGVRFTSEDGILLVGDELEILCLPLVGESEFPLGKIILTDLGKRTDLISIDHSLQAIKPPGQEPVYPNYGSTSVECKHESPGNLSSVITGTLEIRILPKTLDGTLDEENSGNPEVTAGSNKKFRCNLVPLDAAESLNGRWKATVWPPGAAVVNELEDGKWVEITPPSAQGYQNQPSSIVVSCNFCTPDADFS
;
A
#
# COMPACT_ATOMS: atom_id res chain seq x y z
N MET A 1 -4.90 12.30 88.50
CA MET A 1 -4.90 11.11 87.63
C MET A 1 -5.51 11.54 86.30
N SER A 2 -4.67 11.74 85.29
CA SER A 2 -5.10 12.06 83.92
C SER A 2 -4.85 10.82 83.06
N PRO A 3 -5.79 10.42 82.18
CA PRO A 3 -5.57 9.29 81.30
C PRO A 3 -4.60 9.66 80.17
N LEU A 4 -3.67 8.77 79.86
CA LEU A 4 -2.91 8.77 78.60
C LEU A 4 -3.90 8.50 77.45
N GLN A 5 -3.93 9.38 76.44
CA GLN A 5 -4.53 9.07 75.14
C GLN A 5 -3.44 8.57 74.20
N ILE A 6 -3.56 7.33 73.73
CA ILE A 6 -2.74 6.78 72.66
C ILE A 6 -3.47 7.06 71.35
N VAL A 7 -2.87 7.91 70.51
CA VAL A 7 -3.33 8.12 69.13
C VAL A 7 -2.69 7.05 68.26
N VAL A 8 -3.50 6.07 67.83
CA VAL A 8 -3.08 5.07 66.84
C VAL A 8 -3.25 5.68 65.45
N VAL A 9 -2.14 6.06 64.83
CA VAL A 9 -2.13 6.42 63.41
C VAL A 9 -2.10 5.11 62.63
N ILE A 10 -3.25 4.71 62.09
CA ILE A 10 -3.33 3.61 61.12
C ILE A 10 -2.84 4.20 59.79
N PRO A 11 -1.71 3.74 59.22
CA PRO A 11 -1.36 4.13 57.87
C PRO A 11 -2.42 3.55 56.94
N HIS A 12 -3.25 4.41 56.36
CA HIS A 12 -4.02 4.03 55.19
C HIS A 12 -3.01 3.65 54.11
N GLN A 13 -2.91 2.34 53.83
CA GLN A 13 -2.34 1.90 52.58
C GLN A 13 -3.21 2.47 51.48
N PHE A 14 -2.75 3.56 50.87
CA PHE A 14 -3.16 3.88 49.52
C PHE A 14 -2.73 2.69 48.67
N ASN A 15 -3.67 1.80 48.38
CA ASN A 15 -3.59 0.97 47.19
C ASN A 15 -3.60 1.94 46.01
N LEU A 16 -2.41 2.44 45.65
CA LEU A 16 -2.16 2.89 44.29
C LEU A 16 -2.39 1.65 43.43
N VAL A 17 -3.63 1.51 42.94
CA VAL A 17 -3.91 0.73 41.75
C VAL A 17 -3.13 1.44 40.65
N TYR A 18 -1.90 0.98 40.43
CA TYR A 18 -1.10 1.37 39.29
C TYR A 18 -1.87 0.83 38.08
N SER A 19 -2.71 1.68 37.49
CA SER A 19 -3.27 1.41 36.17
C SER A 19 -2.08 1.15 35.26
N ALA A 20 -2.05 -0.02 34.62
CA ALA A 20 -0.96 -0.38 33.73
C ALA A 20 -0.86 0.66 32.60
N ILE A 21 0.10 1.54 32.74
CA ILE A 21 0.60 2.42 31.68
C ILE A 21 1.24 1.47 30.66
N GLY A 22 0.65 1.37 29.47
CA GLY A 22 1.09 0.43 28.45
C GLY A 22 1.03 1.03 27.06
N ILE A 23 1.81 0.44 26.16
CA ILE A 23 1.66 0.63 24.72
C ILE A 23 0.22 0.27 24.34
N THR A 24 -0.44 1.15 23.60
CA THR A 24 -1.84 1.00 23.19
C THR A 24 -1.98 0.52 21.75
N GLY A 25 -0.90 0.57 20.96
CA GLY A 25 -0.89 0.23 19.55
C GLY A 25 0.51 0.31 18.97
N VAL A 26 0.63 -0.02 17.68
CA VAL A 26 1.78 0.35 16.85
C VAL A 26 1.27 1.15 15.67
N ARG A 27 2.11 2.04 15.13
CA ARG A 27 1.80 2.78 13.92
C ARG A 27 2.99 2.81 12.99
N PHE A 28 2.71 2.85 11.70
CA PHE A 28 3.71 3.16 10.69
C PHE A 28 3.75 4.67 10.46
N THR A 29 4.90 5.21 10.03
CA THR A 29 5.02 6.65 9.70
C THR A 29 4.34 7.01 8.37
N SER A 30 4.13 6.03 7.50
CA SER A 30 3.25 6.12 6.34
C SER A 30 1.96 5.36 6.65
N GLU A 31 0.82 6.01 6.43
CA GLU A 31 -0.50 5.43 6.68
C GLU A 31 -0.98 4.56 5.50
N ASP A 32 -0.55 4.90 4.28
CA ASP A 32 -0.98 4.29 3.02
C ASP A 32 0.01 3.24 2.46
N GLY A 33 1.26 3.25 2.94
CA GLY A 33 2.32 2.35 2.49
C GLY A 33 2.75 2.57 1.03
N ILE A 34 2.43 3.73 0.44
CA ILE A 34 2.74 4.03 -0.95
C ILE A 34 4.15 4.63 -1.05
N LEU A 35 4.96 4.06 -1.94
CA LEU A 35 6.32 4.49 -2.25
C LEU A 35 6.48 4.57 -3.78
N LEU A 36 7.47 5.31 -4.26
CA LEU A 36 7.80 5.35 -5.69
C LEU A 36 9.18 4.74 -5.98
N VAL A 37 9.33 4.16 -7.16
CA VAL A 37 10.64 3.76 -7.69
C VAL A 37 11.54 4.98 -7.77
N GLY A 38 12.72 4.88 -7.17
CA GLY A 38 13.69 5.96 -7.03
C GLY A 38 13.54 6.79 -5.75
N ASP A 39 12.56 6.51 -4.89
CA ASP A 39 12.47 7.14 -3.57
C ASP A 39 13.49 6.53 -2.59
N GLU A 40 13.94 7.36 -1.64
CA GLU A 40 14.80 6.98 -0.50
C GLU A 40 14.03 6.93 0.83
N LEU A 41 12.71 7.14 0.80
CA LEU A 41 11.87 7.28 2.00
C LEU A 41 11.88 6.02 2.85
N GLU A 42 12.13 6.17 4.15
CA GLU A 42 12.05 5.06 5.11
C GLU A 42 10.71 5.10 5.86
N ILE A 43 10.08 3.93 6.03
CA ILE A 43 8.85 3.81 6.83
C ILE A 43 9.23 3.21 8.19
N LEU A 44 9.07 3.98 9.26
CA LEU A 44 9.33 3.51 10.62
C LEU A 44 8.08 2.87 11.20
N CYS A 45 8.24 1.82 12.00
CA CYS A 45 7.20 1.42 12.93
C CYS A 45 7.49 1.93 14.34
N LEU A 46 6.53 2.62 14.90
CA LEU A 46 6.62 3.28 16.19
C LEU A 46 5.56 2.74 17.15
N PRO A 47 5.88 2.58 18.44
CA PRO A 47 4.89 2.21 19.43
C PRO A 47 3.99 3.43 19.73
N LEU A 48 2.70 3.19 19.90
CA LEU A 48 1.76 4.19 20.40
C LEU A 48 1.76 4.12 21.93
N VAL A 49 2.26 5.18 22.55
CA VAL A 49 2.37 5.27 24.02
C VAL A 49 1.13 5.98 24.57
N GLY A 50 0.55 5.43 25.64
CA GLY A 50 -0.48 6.12 26.43
C GLY A 50 0.10 7.29 27.24
N GLU A 51 -0.67 7.84 28.20
CA GLU A 51 -0.34 9.06 28.96
C GLU A 51 0.93 9.03 29.85
N SER A 52 1.77 7.99 29.78
CA SER A 52 3.07 8.01 30.46
C SER A 52 4.19 7.52 29.55
N GLU A 53 5.23 8.34 29.51
CA GLU A 53 6.42 8.23 28.68
C GLU A 53 7.30 7.09 29.20
N PHE A 54 7.40 6.02 28.41
CA PHE A 54 8.61 5.28 28.03
C PHE A 54 8.13 3.93 27.45
N PRO A 55 8.23 3.72 26.12
CA PRO A 55 7.85 2.46 25.51
C PRO A 55 8.82 1.36 25.97
N LEU A 56 8.44 0.61 27.01
CA LEU A 56 9.16 -0.60 27.40
C LEU A 56 8.74 -1.75 26.49
N GLY A 57 9.71 -2.44 25.90
CA GLY A 57 9.46 -3.57 25.01
C GLY A 57 10.37 -3.53 23.79
N LYS A 58 10.12 -4.43 22.84
CA LYS A 58 10.84 -4.50 21.56
C LYS A 58 9.85 -4.47 20.41
N ILE A 59 10.17 -3.69 19.38
CA ILE A 59 9.51 -3.78 18.08
C ILE A 59 10.22 -4.80 17.21
N ILE A 60 9.41 -5.64 16.57
CA ILE A 60 9.85 -6.63 15.60
C ILE A 60 9.08 -6.35 14.31
N LEU A 61 9.84 -6.03 13.26
CA LEU A 61 9.32 -5.94 11.90
C LEU A 61 9.57 -7.24 11.15
N THR A 62 8.55 -7.71 10.45
CA THR A 62 8.60 -8.92 9.62
C THR A 62 7.98 -8.66 8.26
N ASP A 63 8.73 -8.89 7.19
CA ASP A 63 8.19 -8.93 5.83
C ASP A 63 7.47 -10.25 5.62
N LEU A 64 6.14 -10.20 5.57
CA LEU A 64 5.28 -11.37 5.42
C LEU A 64 5.37 -11.96 4.00
N GLY A 65 5.61 -11.10 3.00
CA GLY A 65 5.76 -11.51 1.60
C GLY A 65 7.16 -12.05 1.27
N LYS A 66 8.15 -11.79 2.14
CA LYS A 66 9.56 -12.19 1.97
C LYS A 66 10.16 -11.66 0.65
N ARG A 67 9.75 -10.47 0.25
CA ARG A 67 10.15 -9.75 -0.96
C ARG A 67 11.41 -8.92 -0.68
N THR A 68 12.52 -9.62 -0.45
CA THR A 68 13.84 -8.99 -0.22
C THR A 68 14.36 -8.25 -1.46
N ASP A 69 13.72 -8.46 -2.62
CA ASP A 69 13.93 -7.73 -3.87
C ASP A 69 13.23 -6.35 -3.91
N LEU A 70 12.25 -6.12 -3.03
CA LEU A 70 11.47 -4.87 -2.94
C LEU A 70 11.86 -4.02 -1.73
N ILE A 71 12.05 -4.65 -0.56
CA ILE A 71 12.34 -3.94 0.68
C ILE A 71 13.43 -4.63 1.50
N SER A 72 14.03 -3.90 2.43
CA SER A 72 14.79 -4.45 3.54
C SER A 72 14.25 -3.95 4.88
N ILE A 73 14.54 -4.70 5.94
CA ILE A 73 14.17 -4.32 7.31
C ILE A 73 15.46 -3.98 8.07
N ASP A 74 15.56 -2.73 8.50
CA ASP A 74 16.56 -2.31 9.47
C ASP A 74 16.01 -2.53 10.88
N HIS A 75 16.46 -3.63 11.50
CA HIS A 75 16.05 -3.98 12.86
C HIS A 75 16.59 -3.03 13.93
N SER A 76 17.63 -2.25 13.65
CA SER A 76 18.19 -1.29 14.61
C SER A 76 17.32 -0.04 14.70
N LEU A 77 16.89 0.46 13.54
CA LEU A 77 16.04 1.63 13.43
C LEU A 77 14.54 1.31 13.40
N GLN A 78 14.17 0.03 13.32
CA GLN A 78 12.79 -0.42 13.14
C GLN A 78 12.16 0.23 11.89
N ALA A 79 12.93 0.19 10.80
CA ALA A 79 12.61 0.85 9.55
C ALA A 79 12.46 -0.15 8.41
N ILE A 80 11.50 0.10 7.53
CA ILE A 80 11.43 -0.45 6.19
C ILE A 80 12.22 0.49 5.29
N LYS A 81 13.15 -0.07 4.50
CA LYS A 81 14.08 0.67 3.66
C LYS A 81 14.14 0.08 2.25
N PRO A 82 14.78 0.78 1.30
CA PRO A 82 15.22 0.17 0.05
C PRO A 82 15.91 -1.20 0.25
N PRO A 83 15.78 -2.12 -0.73
CA PRO A 83 16.31 -3.47 -0.59
C PRO A 83 17.85 -3.48 -0.56
N GLY A 84 18.42 -4.40 0.21
CA GLY A 84 19.87 -4.58 0.31
C GLY A 84 20.61 -3.38 0.91
N GLN A 85 21.50 -2.77 0.12
CA GLN A 85 22.23 -1.54 0.45
C GLN A 85 21.99 -0.46 -0.61
N GLU A 86 20.89 -0.61 -1.37
CA GLU A 86 20.53 0.36 -2.39
C GLU A 86 20.13 1.70 -1.73
N PRO A 87 20.48 2.84 -2.33
CA PRO A 87 20.10 4.14 -1.81
C PRO A 87 18.61 4.47 -2.04
N VAL A 88 17.94 3.76 -2.95
CA VAL A 88 16.56 4.02 -3.38
C VAL A 88 15.82 2.73 -3.71
N TYR A 89 14.49 2.75 -3.75
CA TYR A 89 13.67 1.61 -4.20
C TYR A 89 13.85 1.37 -5.72
N PRO A 90 14.46 0.25 -6.15
CA PRO A 90 14.81 0.05 -7.55
C PRO A 90 13.66 -0.57 -8.37
N ASN A 91 12.78 -1.32 -7.72
CA ASN A 91 11.75 -2.14 -8.34
C ASN A 91 10.37 -1.75 -7.80
N TYR A 92 9.37 -1.76 -8.67
CA TYR A 92 7.98 -1.64 -8.27
C TYR A 92 7.41 -3.01 -7.86
N GLY A 93 6.31 -3.01 -7.13
CA GLY A 93 5.61 -4.21 -6.69
C GLY A 93 4.93 -4.01 -5.35
N SER A 94 4.40 -5.09 -4.78
CA SER A 94 3.76 -5.07 -3.47
C SER A 94 4.26 -6.15 -2.52
N THR A 95 4.21 -5.84 -1.23
CA THR A 95 4.41 -6.79 -0.12
C THR A 95 3.64 -6.33 1.12
N SER A 96 3.56 -7.17 2.15
CA SER A 96 2.96 -6.81 3.44
C SER A 96 3.97 -6.95 4.56
N VAL A 97 4.03 -5.95 5.44
CA VAL A 97 4.93 -5.95 6.60
C VAL A 97 4.12 -5.94 7.88
N GLU A 98 4.42 -6.86 8.78
CA GLU A 98 3.92 -6.88 10.14
C GLU A 98 4.89 -6.13 11.05
N CYS A 99 4.33 -5.25 11.87
CA CYS A 99 4.99 -4.67 13.03
C CYS A 99 4.38 -5.23 14.31
N LYS A 100 5.23 -5.81 15.15
CA LYS A 100 4.84 -6.42 16.42
C LYS A 100 5.57 -5.74 17.55
N HIS A 101 4.83 -5.31 18.57
CA HIS A 101 5.39 -4.88 19.85
C HIS A 101 5.30 -6.00 20.88
N GLU A 102 6.45 -6.40 21.43
CA GLU A 102 6.56 -7.38 22.52
C GLU A 102 6.93 -6.68 23.82
N SER A 103 6.04 -6.79 24.82
CA SER A 103 6.27 -6.21 26.14
C SER A 103 7.38 -6.99 26.89
N PRO A 104 8.14 -6.34 27.81
CA PRO A 104 9.14 -7.04 28.60
C PRO A 104 8.47 -8.02 29.58
N GLY A 105 8.96 -9.26 29.61
CA GLY A 105 8.36 -10.35 30.37
C GLY A 105 7.16 -10.97 29.63
N ASN A 106 6.86 -12.24 29.90
CA ASN A 106 5.78 -13.02 29.28
C ASN A 106 4.35 -12.51 29.59
N LEU A 107 4.15 -11.20 29.71
CA LEU A 107 2.84 -10.58 29.81
C LEU A 107 2.25 -10.51 28.39
N SER A 108 1.19 -11.29 28.19
CA SER A 108 0.61 -11.69 26.90
C SER A 108 0.03 -10.58 26.01
N SER A 109 0.33 -9.30 26.24
CA SER A 109 -0.11 -8.22 25.36
C SER A 109 0.87 -8.07 24.20
N VAL A 110 0.69 -8.95 23.21
CA VAL A 110 1.27 -8.78 21.87
C VAL A 110 0.37 -7.82 21.11
N ILE A 111 0.93 -6.72 20.64
CA ILE A 111 0.24 -5.74 19.81
C ILE A 111 0.84 -5.81 18.42
N THR A 112 0.00 -5.99 17.41
CA THR A 112 0.41 -6.08 16.01
C THR A 112 -0.31 -5.04 15.17
N GLY A 113 0.39 -4.57 14.14
CA GLY A 113 -0.16 -3.79 13.05
C GLY A 113 0.46 -4.27 11.74
N THR A 114 -0.31 -4.23 10.66
CA THR A 114 0.16 -4.65 9.34
C THR A 114 0.05 -3.46 8.39
N LEU A 115 1.05 -3.28 7.54
CA LEU A 115 1.05 -2.31 6.46
C LEU A 115 1.22 -3.05 5.13
N GLU A 116 0.34 -2.77 4.17
CA GLU A 116 0.60 -3.15 2.78
C GLU A 116 1.48 -2.08 2.14
N ILE A 117 2.62 -2.50 1.60
CA ILE A 117 3.55 -1.62 0.91
C ILE A 117 3.35 -1.80 -0.58
N ARG A 118 3.23 -0.68 -1.29
CA ARG A 118 3.14 -0.62 -2.74
C ARG A 118 4.17 0.35 -3.27
N ILE A 119 5.16 -0.18 -3.97
CA ILE A 119 6.16 0.62 -4.67
C ILE A 119 5.65 0.78 -6.10
N LEU A 120 5.24 1.99 -6.47
CA LEU A 120 4.73 2.31 -7.80
C LEU A 120 5.86 2.81 -8.70
N PRO A 121 5.76 2.63 -10.02
CA PRO A 121 6.61 3.36 -10.96
C PRO A 121 6.55 4.87 -10.70
N LYS A 122 7.69 5.56 -10.86
CA LYS A 122 7.78 7.02 -10.71
C LYS A 122 6.79 7.78 -11.61
N THR A 123 6.51 7.20 -12.78
CA THR A 123 5.51 7.67 -13.74
C THR A 123 4.55 6.51 -14.01
N LEU A 124 3.27 6.71 -13.72
CA LEU A 124 2.20 5.76 -14.03
C LEU A 124 1.64 6.06 -15.42
N ASP A 125 2.50 5.96 -16.43
CA ASP A 125 2.08 6.16 -17.80
C ASP A 125 1.33 4.91 -18.29
N GLY A 126 0.17 5.12 -18.90
CA GLY A 126 -0.61 4.05 -19.51
C GLY A 126 -0.27 3.88 -20.99
N THR A 127 -0.60 2.73 -21.54
CA THR A 127 -0.57 2.44 -22.98
C THR A 127 -1.84 1.71 -23.41
N LEU A 128 -2.17 1.85 -24.70
CA LEU A 128 -3.19 1.06 -25.38
C LEU A 128 -2.59 0.03 -26.34
N ASP A 129 -1.39 0.28 -26.85
CA ASP A 129 -0.73 -0.50 -27.90
C ASP A 129 0.38 -1.41 -27.39
N GLU A 130 0.56 -1.47 -26.07
CA GLU A 130 1.58 -2.25 -25.36
C GLU A 130 3.03 -1.78 -25.65
N GLU A 131 3.23 -0.62 -26.26
CA GLU A 131 4.57 -0.17 -26.66
C GLU A 131 4.93 1.19 -26.08
N ASN A 132 4.01 2.16 -26.16
CA ASN A 132 4.28 3.53 -25.76
C ASN A 132 3.05 4.21 -25.15
N SER A 133 3.27 5.33 -24.46
CA SER A 133 2.21 6.15 -23.85
C SER A 133 1.56 7.16 -24.80
N GLY A 134 1.89 7.10 -26.09
CA GLY A 134 1.34 7.96 -27.13
C GLY A 134 -0.06 7.54 -27.59
N ASN A 135 -0.66 8.38 -28.42
CA ASN A 135 -1.94 8.07 -29.04
C ASN A 135 -1.72 7.12 -30.24
N PRO A 136 -2.29 5.91 -30.24
CA PRO A 136 -2.11 4.99 -31.35
C PRO A 136 -2.90 5.45 -32.58
N GLU A 137 -2.27 5.37 -33.76
CA GLU A 137 -2.95 5.56 -35.04
C GLU A 137 -3.48 4.22 -35.58
N VAL A 138 -4.70 4.25 -36.13
CA VAL A 138 -5.39 3.06 -36.61
C VAL A 138 -5.94 3.29 -38.00
N THR A 139 -5.58 2.41 -38.93
CA THR A 139 -6.13 2.44 -40.29
C THR A 139 -7.62 2.10 -40.27
N ALA A 140 -8.41 2.83 -41.05
CA ALA A 140 -9.82 2.51 -41.30
C ALA A 140 -10.01 1.04 -41.74
N GLY A 141 -11.02 0.36 -41.20
CA GLY A 141 -11.28 -1.06 -41.44
C GLY A 141 -10.33 -2.03 -40.71
N SER A 142 -9.39 -1.52 -39.91
CA SER A 142 -8.55 -2.37 -39.06
C SER A 142 -9.37 -3.10 -38.01
N ASN A 143 -8.98 -4.35 -37.74
CA ASN A 143 -9.50 -5.17 -36.64
C ASN A 143 -8.52 -5.27 -35.47
N LYS A 144 -7.52 -4.37 -35.41
CA LYS A 144 -6.54 -4.36 -34.31
C LYS A 144 -7.25 -4.16 -32.98
N LYS A 145 -6.83 -4.95 -32.00
CA LYS A 145 -7.29 -4.84 -30.62
C LYS A 145 -6.26 -4.06 -29.81
N PHE A 146 -6.75 -3.29 -28.85
CA PHE A 146 -5.93 -2.53 -27.92
C PHE A 146 -6.22 -2.99 -26.50
N ARG A 147 -5.32 -2.66 -25.58
CA ARG A 147 -5.44 -3.06 -24.18
C ARG A 147 -4.90 -1.96 -23.28
N CYS A 148 -5.67 -1.61 -22.26
CA CYS A 148 -5.18 -0.74 -21.20
C CYS A 148 -4.07 -1.46 -20.44
N ASN A 149 -2.87 -0.89 -20.41
CA ASN A 149 -1.75 -1.38 -19.60
C ASN A 149 -0.89 -0.23 -19.06
N LEU A 150 0.01 -0.51 -18.13
CA LEU A 150 1.04 0.43 -17.65
C LEU A 150 2.30 0.31 -18.51
N VAL A 151 3.10 1.38 -18.55
CA VAL A 151 4.48 1.37 -19.02
C VAL A 151 5.38 1.54 -17.79
N PRO A 152 6.22 0.55 -17.45
CA PRO A 152 6.49 -0.70 -18.17
C PRO A 152 5.37 -1.76 -18.01
N LEU A 153 5.26 -2.68 -18.99
CA LEU A 153 4.12 -3.60 -19.16
C LEU A 153 3.89 -4.60 -18.03
N ASP A 154 4.94 -4.89 -17.26
CA ASP A 154 4.96 -5.81 -16.12
C ASP A 154 4.58 -5.12 -14.79
N ALA A 155 4.41 -3.80 -14.78
CA ALA A 155 4.01 -3.04 -13.59
C ALA A 155 2.60 -3.37 -13.11
N ALA A 156 1.61 -3.45 -14.01
CA ALA A 156 0.22 -3.66 -13.61
C ALA A 156 0.01 -5.00 -12.89
N GLU A 157 0.66 -6.07 -13.39
CA GLU A 157 0.60 -7.39 -12.77
C GLU A 157 1.33 -7.42 -11.41
N SER A 158 2.50 -6.78 -11.32
CA SER A 158 3.29 -6.68 -10.09
C SER A 158 2.57 -5.90 -8.98
N LEU A 159 1.60 -5.06 -9.34
CA LEU A 159 0.81 -4.23 -8.43
C LEU A 159 -0.55 -4.85 -8.07
N ASN A 160 -0.91 -6.01 -8.64
CA ASN A 160 -2.18 -6.71 -8.39
C ASN A 160 -3.43 -5.81 -8.50
N GLY A 161 -3.42 -4.87 -9.46
CA GLY A 161 -4.52 -3.91 -9.67
C GLY A 161 -5.53 -4.34 -10.73
N ARG A 162 -6.59 -3.54 -10.87
CA ARG A 162 -7.68 -3.70 -11.83
C ARG A 162 -7.80 -2.49 -12.74
N TRP A 163 -8.20 -2.73 -13.97
CA TRP A 163 -8.44 -1.76 -15.01
C TRP A 163 -9.93 -1.57 -15.25
N LYS A 164 -10.31 -0.33 -15.55
CA LYS A 164 -11.59 0.02 -16.18
C LYS A 164 -11.32 0.92 -17.36
N ALA A 165 -12.12 0.79 -18.42
CA ALA A 165 -12.03 1.71 -19.54
C ALA A 165 -13.39 2.28 -19.94
N THR A 166 -13.37 3.53 -20.40
CA THR A 166 -14.52 4.16 -21.05
C THR A 166 -14.14 4.67 -22.43
N VAL A 167 -15.11 4.71 -23.33
CA VAL A 167 -14.92 5.11 -24.74
C VAL A 167 -15.85 6.26 -25.07
N TRP A 168 -15.31 7.28 -25.75
CA TRP A 168 -16.05 8.39 -26.31
C TRP A 168 -15.69 8.62 -27.79
N PRO A 169 -16.69 8.82 -28.68
CA PRO A 169 -18.13 8.77 -28.42
C PRO A 169 -18.63 7.33 -28.17
N PRO A 170 -19.79 7.16 -27.50
CA PRO A 170 -20.33 5.83 -27.22
C PRO A 170 -20.59 5.06 -28.51
N GLY A 171 -20.22 3.78 -28.53
CA GLY A 171 -20.33 2.93 -29.73
C GLY A 171 -19.23 3.11 -30.77
N ALA A 172 -18.22 3.95 -30.51
CA ALA A 172 -17.04 4.06 -31.39
C ALA A 172 -16.09 2.87 -31.29
N ALA A 173 -16.06 2.20 -30.14
CA ALA A 173 -15.37 0.95 -29.87
C ALA A 173 -16.13 0.16 -28.80
N VAL A 174 -15.82 -1.12 -28.67
CA VAL A 174 -16.34 -2.00 -27.63
C VAL A 174 -15.27 -2.21 -26.57
N VAL A 175 -15.68 -2.11 -25.30
CA VAL A 175 -14.84 -2.36 -24.13
C VAL A 175 -15.21 -3.72 -23.56
N ASN A 176 -14.24 -4.61 -23.45
CA ASN A 176 -14.41 -5.92 -22.82
C ASN A 176 -13.51 -6.01 -21.58
N GLU A 177 -14.13 -6.09 -20.42
CA GLU A 177 -13.42 -6.40 -19.17
C GLU A 177 -13.17 -7.91 -19.10
N LEU A 178 -11.94 -8.31 -18.80
CA LEU A 178 -11.52 -9.70 -18.72
C LEU A 178 -10.94 -9.98 -17.33
N GLU A 179 -11.11 -11.21 -16.85
CA GLU A 179 -10.54 -11.69 -15.58
C GLU A 179 -10.82 -10.75 -14.39
N ASP A 180 -12.10 -10.37 -14.20
CA ASP A 180 -12.53 -9.44 -13.14
C ASP A 180 -11.81 -8.06 -13.18
N GLY A 181 -11.57 -7.56 -14.39
CA GLY A 181 -10.90 -6.28 -14.59
C GLY A 181 -9.38 -6.36 -14.46
N LYS A 182 -8.77 -7.55 -14.33
CA LYS A 182 -7.30 -7.68 -14.48
C LYS A 182 -6.84 -7.10 -15.82
N TRP A 183 -7.70 -7.18 -16.85
CA TRP A 183 -7.43 -6.62 -18.16
C TRP A 183 -8.67 -5.98 -18.79
N VAL A 184 -8.45 -4.98 -19.63
CA VAL A 184 -9.50 -4.40 -20.47
C VAL A 184 -9.05 -4.38 -21.92
N GLU A 185 -9.81 -5.04 -22.78
CA GLU A 185 -9.61 -5.10 -24.22
C GLU A 185 -10.53 -4.10 -24.92
N ILE A 186 -9.97 -3.29 -25.82
CA ILE A 186 -10.70 -2.36 -26.68
C ILE A 186 -10.71 -2.93 -28.09
N THR A 187 -11.91 -3.21 -28.59
CA THR A 187 -12.11 -3.81 -29.91
C THR A 187 -12.95 -2.91 -30.81
N PRO A 188 -12.86 -3.08 -32.14
CA PRO A 188 -13.71 -2.35 -33.06
C PRO A 188 -15.21 -2.52 -32.78
N PRO A 189 -16.04 -1.55 -33.19
CA PRO A 189 -17.49 -1.56 -32.92
C PRO A 189 -18.27 -2.59 -33.75
N SER A 190 -17.69 -3.11 -34.82
CA SER A 190 -18.31 -4.14 -35.67
C SER A 190 -17.26 -5.03 -36.32
N ALA A 191 -17.71 -6.12 -36.95
CA ALA A 191 -16.85 -7.03 -37.71
C ALA A 191 -16.17 -6.38 -38.93
N GLN A 192 -16.60 -5.18 -39.33
CA GLN A 192 -16.00 -4.42 -40.43
C GLN A 192 -14.77 -3.60 -39.97
N GLY A 193 -14.45 -3.61 -38.68
CA GLY A 193 -13.33 -2.88 -38.10
C GLY A 193 -13.70 -1.46 -37.65
N TYR A 194 -12.67 -0.65 -37.37
CA TYR A 194 -12.88 0.76 -37.01
C TYR A 194 -13.48 1.54 -38.18
N GLN A 195 -14.31 2.54 -37.86
CA GLN A 195 -15.12 3.25 -38.85
C GLN A 195 -14.28 3.88 -39.97
N ASN A 196 -14.85 3.90 -41.18
CA ASN A 196 -14.19 4.39 -42.39
C ASN A 196 -14.19 5.92 -42.52
N GLN A 197 -14.54 6.66 -41.46
CA GLN A 197 -14.46 8.13 -41.42
C GLN A 197 -13.36 8.56 -40.45
N PRO A 198 -12.53 9.56 -40.79
CA PRO A 198 -11.53 10.11 -39.86
C PRO A 198 -12.25 10.65 -38.63
N SER A 199 -12.06 9.97 -37.51
CA SER A 199 -12.66 10.32 -36.23
C SER A 199 -11.68 9.98 -35.14
N SER A 200 -11.55 10.88 -34.17
CA SER A 200 -10.78 10.61 -32.96
C SER A 200 -11.69 9.90 -31.96
N ILE A 201 -11.21 8.78 -31.44
CA ILE A 201 -11.84 8.05 -30.34
C ILE A 201 -11.01 8.34 -29.09
N VAL A 202 -11.67 8.73 -28.01
CA VAL A 202 -11.01 8.88 -26.71
C VAL A 202 -11.29 7.63 -25.90
N VAL A 203 -10.22 6.95 -25.47
CA VAL A 203 -10.30 5.85 -24.52
C VAL A 203 -9.68 6.31 -23.22
N SER A 204 -10.45 6.26 -22.13
CA SER A 204 -9.94 6.57 -20.78
C SER A 204 -9.71 5.26 -20.03
N CYS A 205 -8.45 4.90 -19.80
CA CYS A 205 -8.05 3.74 -19.01
C CYS A 205 -7.75 4.18 -17.57
N ASN A 206 -8.44 3.59 -16.59
CA ASN A 206 -8.24 3.85 -15.17
C ASN A 206 -7.72 2.59 -14.50
N PHE A 207 -6.54 2.68 -13.88
CA PHE A 207 -5.95 1.61 -13.09
C PHE A 207 -6.17 1.88 -11.60
N CYS A 208 -6.71 0.91 -10.89
CA CYS A 208 -6.92 0.96 -9.45
C CYS A 208 -6.27 -0.24 -8.77
N THR A 209 -5.45 0.03 -7.76
CA THR A 209 -4.97 -0.99 -6.83
C THR A 209 -6.07 -1.34 -5.82
N PRO A 210 -6.00 -2.49 -5.14
CA PRO A 210 -7.09 -2.99 -4.28
C PRO A 210 -7.64 -2.05 -3.19
N ASP A 211 -6.89 -1.02 -2.76
CA ASP A 211 -7.36 -0.01 -1.79
C ASP A 211 -7.62 1.39 -2.39
N ALA A 212 -7.43 1.57 -3.69
CA ALA A 212 -7.82 2.79 -4.38
C ALA A 212 -9.25 2.60 -4.90
N ASP A 213 -10.24 3.05 -4.12
CA ASP A 213 -11.62 3.07 -4.60
C ASP A 213 -11.70 3.89 -5.90
N PHE A 214 -12.42 3.36 -6.89
CA PHE A 214 -12.87 4.13 -8.04
C PHE A 214 -13.88 5.17 -7.54
N SER A 215 -13.38 6.32 -7.09
CA SER A 215 -14.22 7.48 -6.75
C SER A 215 -14.58 8.29 -7.98
#